data_AF-A0A812TRF5-F1
#
_entry.id   AF-A0A812TRF5-F1
#
_cell.length_a   1.000
_cell.length_b   1.000
_cell.length_c   1.000
_cell.angle_alpha   90.00
_cell.angle_beta   90.00
_cell.angle_gamma   90.00
#
_symmetry.space_group_name_H-M   'P 1'
#
loop_
_entity.id
_entity.type
_entity.pdbx_description
1 polymer ?
#
loop_
_entity_poly.entity_id
_entity_poly.type
_entity_poly.pdbx_seq_one_letter_code
_entity_poly.pdbx_strand_id
1 'polypeptide(L)'
;MGHDSCVTLCVDGVACAGEIVYGALFKSISGYVSAKMVAAVSYMCGSRSDLEIGQAAASLAKEQSVECLVRGDVIREEFRDVELPIGPAIDAATENAKDFIKKCPVFFFGLARQGKSTLVNDVLHELGDQSRPAKEDFLKPCTRGVQVYKRRCGAWTTAGVQEEVLLFDTEGWEFHLQEAASRLLASCMQLAVEETIQPAVLKHRLVLVVVIDAEHRGDIFDDKFLSLVREVCREAAEAGGGVKPVLLPVVSKDDLFRSEQDCQRVCSHFSDELQKKVGLFVDVQDALSVSHEKTDERGMRPSVKRLNNTLARICTQQLKSEPLLAKVKEIIEDDLMRHLQEWEKQGLDSSHALVRRFLWVVAGHRRLRIRNLFEKRPTLLWDGTAGVIARIKRGPGHAMLESTHAWHSDPRRTKSSQSLDSTDVSSSGMAGASSQQSLTDSD
;
A
#
# COMPACT_ATOMS: atom_id res chain seq x y z
N MET A 1 -36.65 -1.05 97.71
CA MET A 1 -36.18 0.27 97.24
C MET A 1 -34.81 0.07 96.61
N GLY A 2 -34.61 0.57 95.39
CA GLY A 2 -33.30 0.96 94.87
C GLY A 2 -32.57 -0.01 93.94
N HIS A 3 -32.40 0.46 92.69
CA HIS A 3 -31.28 0.24 91.75
C HIS A 3 -31.04 -1.17 91.19
N ASP A 4 -30.53 -1.40 89.99
CA ASP A 4 -30.41 -0.69 88.70
C ASP A 4 -29.75 -1.75 87.79
N SER A 5 -30.26 -1.97 86.59
CA SER A 5 -29.54 -2.76 85.58
C SER A 5 -29.93 -2.29 84.19
N CYS A 6 -29.01 -1.54 83.62
CA CYS A 6 -29.00 -0.99 82.28
C CYS A 6 -28.69 -2.10 81.27
N VAL A 7 -29.50 -2.23 80.22
CA VAL A 7 -29.06 -2.83 78.94
C VAL A 7 -29.55 -1.93 77.81
N THR A 8 -28.60 -1.17 77.29
CA THR A 8 -28.64 -0.49 75.99
C THR A 8 -28.43 -1.55 74.90
N LEU A 9 -29.29 -1.62 73.88
CA LEU A 9 -28.90 -2.04 72.52
C LEU A 9 -30.06 -1.90 71.53
N CYS A 10 -29.70 -1.42 70.33
CA CYS A 10 -30.45 -1.40 69.07
C CYS A 10 -31.31 -0.16 68.76
N VAL A 11 -30.64 0.98 68.55
CA VAL A 11 -31.15 2.09 67.72
C VAL A 11 -30.09 2.45 66.66
N ASP A 12 -29.69 1.48 65.83
CA ASP A 12 -28.78 1.75 64.68
C ASP A 12 -29.12 0.93 63.40
N GLY A 13 -30.12 0.04 63.46
CA GLY A 13 -30.44 -0.85 62.32
C GLY A 13 -31.28 -0.22 61.21
N VAL A 14 -32.02 0.86 61.48
CA VAL A 14 -33.02 1.39 60.52
C VAL A 14 -32.45 2.53 59.67
N ALA A 15 -31.49 3.30 60.19
CA ALA A 15 -30.83 4.37 59.42
C ALA A 15 -29.85 3.80 58.37
N CYS A 16 -29.07 2.77 58.74
CA CYS A 16 -28.11 2.12 57.84
C CYS A 16 -28.77 1.37 56.66
N ALA A 17 -29.95 0.78 56.88
CA ALA A 17 -30.69 0.11 55.80
C ALA A 17 -31.27 1.10 54.79
N GLY A 18 -31.68 2.29 55.24
CA GLY A 18 -32.14 3.37 54.36
C GLY A 18 -31.03 3.87 53.44
N GLU A 19 -29.85 4.20 53.97
CA GLU A 19 -28.75 4.74 53.15
C GLU A 19 -28.16 3.72 52.16
N ILE A 20 -28.12 2.42 52.52
CA ILE A 20 -27.64 1.37 51.60
C ILE A 20 -28.65 1.13 50.47
N VAL A 21 -29.95 1.08 50.78
CA VAL A 21 -30.99 0.86 49.76
C VAL A 21 -31.15 2.10 48.87
N TYR A 22 -31.19 3.31 49.43
CA TYR A 22 -31.25 4.55 48.63
C TYR A 22 -29.97 4.78 47.83
N GLY A 23 -28.78 4.52 48.39
CA GLY A 23 -27.51 4.65 47.68
C GLY A 23 -27.34 3.64 46.53
N ALA A 24 -27.80 2.40 46.71
CA ALA A 24 -27.80 1.38 45.67
C ALA A 24 -28.86 1.69 44.58
N LEU A 25 -30.05 2.17 44.97
CA LEU A 25 -31.09 2.59 44.03
C LEU A 25 -30.63 3.81 43.24
N PHE A 26 -29.98 4.79 43.88
CA PHE A 26 -29.46 6.00 43.21
C PHE A 26 -28.28 5.68 42.30
N LYS A 27 -27.38 4.76 42.66
CA LYS A 27 -26.33 4.27 41.75
C LYS A 27 -26.90 3.46 40.58
N SER A 28 -27.92 2.64 40.82
CA SER A 28 -28.58 1.88 39.76
C SER A 28 -29.38 2.77 38.82
N ILE A 29 -30.11 3.76 39.35
CA ILE A 29 -30.84 4.77 38.56
C ILE A 29 -29.85 5.70 37.87
N SER A 30 -28.78 6.18 38.51
CA SER A 30 -27.74 6.99 37.88
C SER A 30 -27.00 6.22 36.80
N GLY A 31 -26.74 4.92 37.01
CA GLY A 31 -26.14 4.04 36.03
C GLY A 31 -27.09 3.74 34.86
N TYR A 32 -28.38 3.54 35.13
CA TYR A 32 -29.41 3.30 34.13
C TYR A 32 -29.76 4.58 33.36
N VAL A 33 -29.81 5.73 34.02
CA VAL A 33 -30.01 7.06 33.41
C VAL A 33 -28.76 7.46 32.64
N SER A 34 -27.54 7.19 33.13
CA SER A 34 -26.32 7.41 32.34
C SER A 34 -26.24 6.46 31.17
N ALA A 35 -26.59 5.17 31.32
CA ALA A 35 -26.61 4.22 30.21
C ALA A 35 -27.72 4.53 29.21
N LYS A 36 -28.90 4.97 29.67
CA LYS A 36 -29.98 5.44 28.79
C LYS A 36 -29.72 6.82 28.23
N MET A 37 -28.98 7.71 28.87
CA MET A 37 -28.53 8.98 28.30
C MET A 37 -27.40 8.73 27.32
N VAL A 38 -26.47 7.81 27.57
CA VAL A 38 -25.44 7.42 26.60
C VAL A 38 -26.07 6.68 25.43
N ALA A 39 -27.05 5.80 25.66
CA ALA A 39 -27.80 5.13 24.60
C ALA A 39 -28.75 6.10 23.88
N ALA A 40 -29.38 7.06 24.56
CA ALA A 40 -30.23 8.08 23.94
C ALA A 40 -29.41 9.17 23.26
N VAL A 41 -28.21 9.50 23.74
CA VAL A 41 -27.23 10.35 23.05
C VAL A 41 -26.66 9.58 21.87
N SER A 42 -26.40 8.27 21.99
CA SER A 42 -25.97 7.43 20.86
C SER A 42 -27.09 7.20 19.83
N TYR A 43 -28.35 7.15 20.27
CA TYR A 43 -29.54 6.99 19.42
C TYR A 43 -29.96 8.33 18.79
N MET A 44 -29.90 9.44 19.53
CA MET A 44 -30.07 10.80 18.99
C MET A 44 -28.87 11.25 18.14
N CYS A 45 -27.66 10.76 18.39
CA CYS A 45 -26.51 10.88 17.48
C CYS A 45 -26.53 9.84 16.34
N GLY A 46 -27.41 8.83 16.44
CA GLY A 46 -27.51 7.69 15.53
C GLY A 46 -28.67 7.80 14.52
N SER A 47 -29.71 8.60 14.81
CA SER A 47 -30.83 8.80 13.89
C SER A 47 -31.05 10.28 13.59
N ARG A 48 -30.70 10.67 12.36
CA ARG A 48 -30.89 11.97 11.67
C ARG A 48 -29.91 13.11 12.01
N SER A 49 -28.85 13.24 11.19
CA SER A 49 -28.39 14.52 10.60
C SER A 49 -27.03 14.40 9.87
N ASP A 50 -27.08 13.80 8.68
CA ASP A 50 -26.51 14.30 7.41
C ASP A 50 -25.09 14.86 7.41
N LEU A 51 -24.11 14.03 7.80
CA LEU A 51 -22.80 14.16 7.18
C LEU A 51 -22.96 13.73 5.71
N GLU A 52 -23.00 14.71 4.81
CA GLU A 52 -23.04 14.48 3.37
C GLU A 52 -21.63 14.06 2.91
N ILE A 53 -21.52 12.82 2.44
CA ILE A 53 -20.33 12.29 1.79
C ILE A 53 -20.70 12.05 0.34
N GLY A 54 -19.96 12.66 -0.57
CA GLY A 54 -20.16 12.53 -2.00
C GLY A 54 -18.84 12.36 -2.72
N GLN A 55 -18.94 12.04 -4.01
CA GLN A 55 -17.78 11.87 -4.86
C GLN A 55 -17.11 13.22 -5.13
N ALA A 56 -15.78 13.23 -5.12
CA ALA A 56 -15.02 14.38 -5.60
C ALA A 56 -15.29 14.58 -7.11
N ALA A 57 -15.39 15.84 -7.54
CA ALA A 57 -15.53 16.21 -8.94
C ALA A 57 -14.47 15.52 -9.81
N ALA A 58 -14.81 15.08 -11.02
CA ALA A 58 -13.88 14.39 -11.93
C ALA A 58 -12.58 15.17 -12.20
N SER A 59 -12.62 16.51 -12.19
CA SER A 59 -11.46 17.39 -12.33
C SER A 59 -10.49 17.38 -11.13
N LEU A 60 -10.99 17.02 -9.94
CA LEU A 60 -10.22 16.87 -8.70
C LEU A 60 -9.89 15.39 -8.39
N ALA A 61 -10.64 14.45 -8.98
CA ALA A 61 -10.50 13.01 -8.80
C ALA A 61 -9.50 12.39 -9.78
N LYS A 62 -8.32 13.00 -9.95
CA LYS A 62 -7.21 12.31 -10.63
C LYS A 62 -6.95 11.00 -9.88
N GLU A 63 -6.74 9.92 -10.63
CA GLU A 63 -6.34 8.64 -10.07
C GLU A 63 -5.11 8.87 -9.18
N GLN A 64 -5.24 8.66 -7.87
CA GLN A 64 -4.12 8.84 -6.95
C GLN A 64 -3.14 7.72 -7.18
N SER A 65 -2.09 8.03 -7.94
CA SER A 65 -0.95 7.14 -8.08
C SER A 65 -0.31 6.90 -6.70
N VAL A 66 0.37 5.77 -6.56
CA VAL A 66 1.14 5.46 -5.36
C VAL A 66 2.16 6.57 -5.06
N GLU A 67 2.75 7.18 -6.09
CA GLU A 67 3.71 8.28 -6.00
C GLU A 67 3.10 9.51 -5.29
N CYS A 68 1.87 9.88 -5.68
CA CYS A 68 1.15 11.01 -5.09
C CYS A 68 0.86 10.77 -3.60
N LEU A 69 0.51 9.52 -3.24
CA LEU A 69 0.25 9.11 -1.86
C LEU A 69 1.53 9.20 -1.01
N VAL A 70 2.62 8.58 -1.45
CA VAL A 70 3.87 8.53 -0.66
C VAL A 70 4.64 9.84 -0.64
N ARG A 71 4.43 10.75 -1.61
CA ARG A 71 4.89 12.14 -1.52
C ARG A 71 4.07 12.98 -0.54
N GLY A 72 2.93 12.44 -0.08
CA GLY A 72 2.00 13.11 0.83
C GLY A 72 1.32 14.31 0.21
N ASP A 73 1.08 14.31 -1.10
CA ASP A 73 0.51 15.47 -1.80
C ASP A 73 -0.91 15.79 -1.28
N VAL A 74 -1.69 14.77 -0.94
CA VAL A 74 -3.02 14.90 -0.32
C VAL A 74 -2.93 15.55 1.06
N ILE A 75 -1.96 15.14 1.88
CA ILE A 75 -1.72 15.72 3.20
C ILE A 75 -1.29 17.18 3.05
N ARG A 76 -0.35 17.45 2.14
CA ARG A 76 0.16 18.81 1.88
C ARG A 76 -0.97 19.76 1.48
N GLU A 77 -1.87 19.32 0.61
CA GLU A 77 -3.01 20.13 0.17
C GLU A 77 -4.00 20.43 1.30
N GLU A 78 -4.25 19.47 2.19
CA GLU A 78 -5.17 19.66 3.33
C GLU A 78 -4.55 20.47 4.48
N PHE A 79 -3.23 20.60 4.53
CA PHE A 79 -2.49 21.35 5.56
C PHE A 79 -1.78 22.61 5.03
N ARG A 80 -2.03 23.01 3.77
CA ARG A 80 -1.35 24.14 3.11
C ARG A 80 -1.48 25.50 3.82
N ASP A 81 -2.53 25.65 4.63
CA ASP A 81 -2.88 26.86 5.39
C ASP A 81 -2.43 26.80 6.86
N VAL A 82 -1.65 25.78 7.25
CA VAL A 82 -1.07 25.66 8.59
C VAL A 82 0.26 26.41 8.64
N GLU A 83 0.43 27.29 9.63
CA GLU A 83 1.65 28.10 9.81
C GLU A 83 2.87 27.29 10.32
N LEU A 84 2.65 26.03 10.71
CA LEU A 84 3.69 25.11 11.17
C LEU A 84 4.43 24.46 9.99
N PRO A 85 5.72 24.09 10.17
CA PRO A 85 6.45 23.31 9.19
C PRO A 85 5.84 21.90 9.06
N ILE A 86 4.94 21.74 8.10
CA ILE A 86 4.20 20.49 7.84
C ILE A 86 5.07 19.40 7.20
N GLY A 87 6.19 19.77 6.57
CA GLY A 87 7.09 18.85 5.86
C GLY A 87 7.51 17.63 6.69
N PRO A 88 8.12 17.81 7.87
CA PRO A 88 8.48 16.70 8.75
C PRO A 88 7.31 15.77 9.13
N ALA A 89 6.10 16.31 9.32
CA ALA A 89 4.94 15.48 9.62
C ALA A 89 4.44 14.69 8.40
N ILE A 90 4.54 15.26 7.19
CA ILE A 90 4.25 14.53 5.95
C ILE A 90 5.27 13.41 5.76
N ASP A 91 6.55 13.69 5.96
CA ASP A 91 7.60 12.69 5.81
C ASP A 91 7.41 11.54 6.79
N ALA A 92 7.13 11.85 8.06
CA ALA A 92 6.89 10.84 9.08
C ALA A 92 5.58 10.06 8.84
N ALA A 93 4.50 10.73 8.42
CA ALA A 93 3.23 10.07 8.08
C ALA A 93 3.29 9.19 6.82
N THR A 94 4.28 9.38 5.96
CA THR A 94 4.45 8.61 4.72
C THR A 94 5.61 7.62 4.78
N GLU A 95 6.43 7.65 5.83
CA GLU A 95 7.66 6.86 5.95
C GLU A 95 7.40 5.35 5.86
N ASN A 96 6.47 4.81 6.67
CA ASN A 96 6.18 3.38 6.63
C ASN A 96 5.55 2.95 5.29
N ALA A 97 4.82 3.85 4.63
CA ALA A 97 4.26 3.59 3.31
C ALA A 97 5.35 3.55 2.23
N LYS A 98 6.34 4.47 2.29
CA LYS A 98 7.54 4.43 1.45
C LYS A 98 8.30 3.13 1.68
N ASP A 99 8.47 2.73 2.94
CA ASP A 99 9.14 1.49 3.33
C ASP A 99 8.41 0.22 2.90
N PHE A 100 7.08 0.29 2.88
CA PHE A 100 6.23 -0.78 2.37
C PHE A 100 6.37 -0.94 0.85
N ILE A 101 6.41 0.16 0.09
CA ILE A 101 6.51 0.08 -1.38
C ILE A 101 7.95 -0.05 -1.88
N LYS A 102 8.99 0.30 -1.11
CA LYS A 102 10.38 0.28 -1.62
C LYS A 102 10.90 -1.13 -1.93
N LYS A 103 10.38 -2.15 -1.25
CA LYS A 103 10.91 -3.52 -1.32
C LYS A 103 10.23 -4.34 -2.41
N CYS A 104 11.02 -4.97 -3.25
CA CYS A 104 10.57 -5.76 -4.39
C CYS A 104 11.09 -7.21 -4.30
N PRO A 105 10.37 -8.12 -3.64
CA PRO A 105 10.80 -9.51 -3.50
C PRO A 105 10.53 -10.33 -4.76
N VAL A 106 11.57 -10.95 -5.31
CA VAL A 106 11.53 -11.82 -6.50
C VAL A 106 12.13 -13.18 -6.15
N PHE A 107 11.34 -14.25 -6.21
CA PHE A 107 11.76 -15.60 -5.84
C PHE A 107 12.05 -16.43 -7.08
N PHE A 108 13.29 -16.88 -7.25
CA PHE A 108 13.71 -17.77 -8.33
C PHE A 108 13.69 -19.22 -7.87
N PHE A 109 12.83 -20.03 -8.46
CA PHE A 109 12.71 -21.46 -8.15
C PHE A 109 12.56 -22.33 -9.39
N GLY A 110 12.70 -23.63 -9.19
CA GLY A 110 12.72 -24.63 -10.25
C GLY A 110 13.69 -25.75 -9.92
N LEU A 111 13.77 -26.74 -10.81
CA LEU A 111 14.60 -27.93 -10.62
C LEU A 111 16.10 -27.58 -10.47
N ALA A 112 16.88 -28.55 -10.01
CA ALA A 112 18.34 -28.44 -10.02
C ALA A 112 18.85 -28.21 -11.46
N ARG A 113 19.92 -27.40 -11.57
CA ARG A 113 20.69 -27.15 -12.81
C ARG A 113 19.94 -26.41 -13.94
N GLN A 114 18.81 -25.78 -13.63
CA GLN A 114 18.03 -25.01 -14.61
C GLN A 114 18.56 -23.58 -14.87
N GLY A 115 19.71 -23.19 -14.29
CA GLY A 115 20.31 -21.87 -14.51
C GLY A 115 19.79 -20.72 -13.62
N LYS A 116 19.15 -21.02 -12.49
CA LYS A 116 18.59 -20.00 -11.56
C LYS A 116 19.65 -19.00 -11.06
N SER A 117 20.73 -19.49 -10.46
CA SER A 117 21.81 -18.65 -9.91
C SER A 117 22.50 -17.80 -10.98
N THR A 118 22.64 -18.35 -12.19
CA THR A 118 23.14 -17.61 -13.36
C THR A 118 22.21 -16.46 -13.73
N LEU A 119 20.90 -16.70 -13.79
CA LEU A 119 19.90 -15.64 -14.05
C LEU A 119 19.90 -14.58 -12.93
N VAL A 120 20.06 -14.98 -11.68
CA VAL A 120 20.16 -14.05 -10.54
C VAL A 120 21.36 -13.12 -10.73
N ASN A 121 22.54 -13.66 -11.03
CA ASN A 121 23.74 -12.86 -11.30
C ASN A 121 23.56 -11.94 -12.51
N ASP A 122 22.87 -12.39 -13.55
CA ASP A 122 22.61 -11.59 -14.75
C ASP A 122 21.64 -10.44 -14.47
N VAL A 123 20.60 -10.67 -13.67
CA VAL A 123 19.70 -9.60 -13.21
C VAL A 123 20.45 -8.62 -12.31
N LEU A 124 21.28 -9.10 -11.38
CA LEU A 124 22.13 -8.23 -10.54
C LEU A 124 23.06 -7.36 -11.38
N HIS A 125 23.66 -7.94 -12.43
CA HIS A 125 24.51 -7.21 -13.36
C HIS A 125 23.77 -6.09 -14.10
N GLU A 126 22.55 -6.34 -14.60
CA GLU A 126 21.69 -5.30 -15.19
C GLU A 126 21.26 -4.22 -14.18
N LEU A 127 21.20 -4.57 -12.89
CA LEU A 127 20.99 -3.61 -11.79
C LEU A 127 22.29 -2.94 -11.32
N GLY A 128 23.40 -3.15 -12.03
CA GLY A 128 24.69 -2.51 -11.84
C GLY A 128 25.62 -3.17 -10.83
N ASP A 129 25.35 -4.41 -10.40
CA ASP A 129 26.25 -5.20 -9.55
C ASP A 129 27.10 -6.16 -10.38
N GLN A 130 28.39 -5.85 -10.48
CA GLN A 130 29.37 -6.58 -11.29
C GLN A 130 30.02 -7.76 -10.54
N SER A 131 29.71 -7.95 -9.25
CA SER A 131 30.41 -8.92 -8.38
C SER A 131 30.03 -10.38 -8.61
N ARG A 132 28.93 -10.66 -9.34
CA ARG A 132 28.35 -12.01 -9.57
C ARG A 132 28.37 -12.88 -8.30
N PRO A 133 27.65 -12.47 -7.23
CA PRO A 133 27.77 -13.09 -5.91
C PRO A 133 27.15 -14.49 -5.81
N ALA A 134 26.21 -14.86 -6.69
CA ALA A 134 25.61 -16.18 -6.67
C ALA A 134 26.59 -17.23 -7.20
N LYS A 135 26.75 -18.35 -6.49
CA LYS A 135 27.64 -19.43 -6.90
C LYS A 135 27.06 -20.13 -8.13
N GLU A 136 27.87 -20.30 -9.16
CA GLU A 136 27.50 -20.99 -10.40
C GLU A 136 28.37 -22.25 -10.55
N ASP A 137 27.72 -23.41 -10.73
CA ASP A 137 28.40 -24.66 -11.09
C ASP A 137 27.46 -25.46 -12.01
N PHE A 138 27.95 -25.81 -13.20
CA PHE A 138 27.19 -26.54 -14.22
C PHE A 138 27.15 -28.05 -13.94
N LEU A 139 28.06 -28.57 -13.11
CA LEU A 139 28.24 -30.00 -12.84
C LEU A 139 27.59 -30.42 -11.52
N LYS A 140 27.47 -29.50 -10.55
CA LYS A 140 26.98 -29.81 -9.20
C LYS A 140 25.92 -28.82 -8.71
N PRO A 141 24.95 -29.26 -7.88
CA PRO A 141 24.10 -28.34 -7.14
C PRO A 141 24.96 -27.39 -6.28
N CYS A 142 24.84 -26.09 -6.53
CA CYS A 142 25.70 -25.05 -5.93
C CYS A 142 25.00 -24.23 -4.83
N THR A 143 23.68 -24.06 -4.92
CA THR A 143 22.88 -23.36 -3.91
C THR A 143 22.28 -24.36 -2.92
N ARG A 144 22.59 -24.19 -1.62
CA ARG A 144 21.96 -24.91 -0.51
C ARG A 144 21.03 -23.98 0.25
N GLY A 145 19.80 -24.41 0.50
CA GLY A 145 18.77 -23.57 1.09
C GLY A 145 18.40 -22.38 0.20
N VAL A 146 18.13 -21.23 0.81
CA VAL A 146 17.76 -20.00 0.10
C VAL A 146 18.81 -18.92 0.36
N GLN A 147 19.27 -18.26 -0.69
CA GLN A 147 20.22 -17.14 -0.61
C GLN A 147 19.53 -15.87 -1.06
N VAL A 148 19.76 -14.76 -0.35
CA VAL A 148 19.15 -13.46 -0.65
C VAL A 148 20.21 -12.49 -1.15
N TYR A 149 19.97 -11.93 -2.32
CA TYR A 149 20.82 -10.88 -2.90
C TYR A 149 20.01 -9.60 -3.00
N LYS A 150 20.61 -8.49 -2.59
CA LYS A 150 19.95 -7.20 -2.50
C LYS A 150 20.62 -6.18 -3.38
N ARG A 151 19.83 -5.41 -4.10
CA ARG A 151 20.34 -4.29 -4.88
C ARG A 151 19.43 -3.07 -4.76
N ARG A 152 20.03 -1.94 -4.38
CA ARG A 152 19.35 -0.65 -4.41
C ARG A 152 19.41 -0.08 -5.81
N CYS A 153 18.27 0.38 -6.31
CA CYS A 153 18.11 0.93 -7.64
C CYS A 153 17.29 2.23 -7.58
N GLY A 154 17.78 3.27 -8.25
CA GLY A 154 16.99 4.47 -8.49
C GLY A 154 16.05 4.23 -9.66
N ALA A 155 14.74 4.39 -9.46
CA ALA A 155 13.71 4.32 -10.50
C ALA A 155 13.58 2.97 -11.24
N TRP A 156 13.55 1.83 -10.52
CA TRP A 156 13.21 0.55 -11.15
C TRP A 156 11.71 0.50 -11.51
N THR A 157 10.87 1.10 -10.68
CA THR A 157 9.44 1.32 -10.93
C THR A 157 9.06 2.80 -10.85
N THR A 158 7.79 3.08 -11.13
CA THR A 158 7.15 4.40 -10.94
C THR A 158 6.70 4.59 -9.49
N ALA A 159 7.51 4.22 -8.50
CA ALA A 159 7.18 4.40 -7.08
C ALA A 159 7.64 5.77 -6.54
N GLY A 160 8.56 6.45 -7.24
CA GLY A 160 9.14 7.71 -6.78
C GLY A 160 10.01 7.58 -5.51
N VAL A 161 10.45 6.36 -5.17
CA VAL A 161 11.34 6.07 -4.03
C VAL A 161 12.58 5.30 -4.51
N GLN A 162 13.66 5.33 -3.72
CA GLN A 162 14.80 4.44 -3.95
C GLN A 162 14.38 3.02 -3.58
N GLU A 163 14.25 2.16 -4.59
CA GLU A 163 13.78 0.79 -4.40
C GLU A 163 14.93 -0.15 -4.07
N GLU A 164 14.57 -1.25 -3.42
CA GLU A 164 15.45 -2.35 -3.08
C GLU A 164 14.87 -3.62 -3.70
N VAL A 165 15.58 -4.16 -4.69
CA VAL A 165 15.28 -5.45 -5.30
C VAL A 165 15.89 -6.54 -4.44
N LEU A 166 15.07 -7.51 -4.02
CA LEU A 166 15.52 -8.66 -3.25
C LEU A 166 15.30 -9.92 -4.08
N LEU A 167 16.40 -10.48 -4.56
CA LEU A 167 16.40 -11.71 -5.36
C LEU A 167 16.65 -12.89 -4.43
N PHE A 168 15.68 -13.78 -4.31
CA PHE A 168 15.79 -15.01 -3.53
C PHE A 168 16.14 -16.15 -4.49
N ASP A 169 17.38 -16.61 -4.42
CA ASP A 169 17.85 -17.79 -5.16
C ASP A 169 17.60 -19.04 -4.32
N THR A 170 16.70 -19.91 -4.78
CA THR A 170 16.40 -21.15 -4.06
C THR A 170 17.27 -22.31 -4.53
N GLU A 171 17.50 -23.25 -3.62
CA GLU A 171 18.01 -24.56 -3.96
C GLU A 171 17.17 -25.23 -5.06
N GLY A 172 17.83 -26.04 -5.87
CA GLY A 172 17.20 -26.80 -6.94
C GLY A 172 16.41 -27.98 -6.43
N TRP A 173 15.19 -28.15 -6.93
CA TRP A 173 14.38 -29.29 -6.55
C TRP A 173 14.88 -30.58 -7.19
N GLU A 174 14.74 -31.66 -6.45
CA GLU A 174 14.92 -33.02 -6.93
C GLU A 174 13.58 -33.76 -6.76
N PHE A 175 13.09 -34.42 -7.82
CA PHE A 175 11.73 -34.98 -7.92
C PHE A 175 11.34 -35.99 -6.82
N HIS A 176 12.32 -36.52 -6.09
CA HIS A 176 12.14 -37.50 -5.02
C HIS A 176 11.92 -36.87 -3.64
N LEU A 177 11.90 -35.53 -3.54
CA LEU A 177 11.77 -34.79 -2.27
C LEU A 177 10.63 -33.77 -2.34
N GLN A 178 9.37 -34.22 -2.45
CA GLN A 178 8.20 -33.33 -2.44
C GLN A 178 8.13 -32.43 -1.19
N GLU A 179 8.59 -32.90 -0.03
CA GLU A 179 8.68 -32.10 1.19
C GLU A 179 9.63 -30.88 1.07
N ALA A 180 10.51 -30.86 0.06
CA ALA A 180 11.46 -29.77 -0.12
C ALA A 180 10.80 -28.48 -0.63
N ALA A 181 9.78 -28.56 -1.50
CA ALA A 181 9.18 -27.38 -2.12
C ALA A 181 8.46 -26.48 -1.10
N SER A 182 7.62 -27.07 -0.24
CA SER A 182 6.93 -26.37 0.85
C SER A 182 7.90 -25.77 1.86
N ARG A 183 8.97 -26.49 2.21
CA ARG A 183 10.03 -25.98 3.10
C ARG A 183 10.77 -24.79 2.49
N LEU A 184 10.95 -24.76 1.17
CA LEU A 184 11.66 -23.67 0.49
C LEU A 184 10.86 -22.37 0.51
N LEU A 185 9.55 -22.39 0.25
CA LEU A 185 8.76 -21.16 0.35
C LEU A 185 8.73 -20.66 1.80
N ALA A 186 8.51 -21.55 2.77
CA ALA A 186 8.58 -21.18 4.19
C ALA A 186 9.94 -20.55 4.55
N SER A 187 11.04 -21.10 4.04
CA SER A 187 12.39 -20.55 4.21
C SER A 187 12.54 -19.18 3.55
N CYS A 188 12.01 -18.97 2.34
CA CYS A 188 12.01 -17.66 1.70
C CYS A 188 11.21 -16.64 2.51
N MET A 189 10.06 -17.02 3.04
CA MET A 189 9.21 -16.15 3.85
C MET A 189 9.90 -15.80 5.18
N GLN A 190 10.56 -16.77 5.82
CA GLN A 190 11.33 -16.54 7.03
C GLN A 190 12.50 -15.60 6.79
N LEU A 191 13.32 -15.86 5.75
CA LEU A 191 14.43 -14.99 5.39
C LEU A 191 13.95 -13.60 5.00
N ALA A 192 12.80 -13.48 4.33
CA ALA A 192 12.21 -12.18 4.04
C ALA A 192 11.93 -11.39 5.33
N VAL A 193 11.41 -12.04 6.38
CA VAL A 193 11.20 -11.39 7.69
C VAL A 193 12.54 -11.00 8.34
N GLU A 194 13.54 -11.88 8.31
CA GLU A 194 14.90 -11.59 8.80
C GLU A 194 15.52 -10.40 8.05
N GLU A 195 15.24 -10.27 6.75
CA GLU A 195 15.63 -9.15 5.90
C GLU A 195 14.70 -7.94 6.03
N THR A 196 13.96 -7.86 7.14
CA THR A 196 13.05 -6.78 7.54
C THR A 196 11.93 -6.52 6.52
N ILE A 197 11.63 -7.46 5.63
CA ILE A 197 10.49 -7.36 4.72
C ILE A 197 9.23 -7.59 5.55
N GLN A 198 8.35 -6.58 5.61
CA GLN A 198 7.09 -6.74 6.33
C GLN A 198 6.25 -7.82 5.64
N PRO A 199 5.56 -8.70 6.37
CA PRO A 199 4.70 -9.73 5.78
C PRO A 199 3.65 -9.17 4.81
N ALA A 200 3.18 -7.95 5.05
CA ALA A 200 2.27 -7.26 4.14
C ALA A 200 2.91 -6.97 2.78
N VAL A 201 4.22 -6.70 2.70
CA VAL A 201 4.89 -6.49 1.40
C VAL A 201 4.84 -7.78 0.58
N LEU A 202 5.14 -8.92 1.19
CA LEU A 202 5.06 -10.23 0.54
C LEU A 202 3.63 -10.52 0.04
N LYS A 203 2.60 -10.07 0.76
CA LYS A 203 1.21 -10.21 0.33
C LYS A 203 0.88 -9.47 -0.97
N HIS A 204 1.45 -8.28 -1.14
CA HIS A 204 1.04 -7.36 -2.21
C HIS A 204 2.06 -7.26 -3.36
N ARG A 205 3.31 -7.69 -3.14
CA ARG A 205 4.45 -7.41 -4.03
C ARG A 205 5.27 -8.64 -4.43
N LEU A 206 4.84 -9.85 -4.05
CA LEU A 206 5.59 -11.06 -4.36
C LEU A 206 5.56 -11.37 -5.86
N VAL A 207 6.76 -11.55 -6.43
CA VAL A 207 6.95 -12.06 -7.79
C VAL A 207 7.65 -13.41 -7.70
N LEU A 208 7.05 -14.41 -8.33
CA LEU A 208 7.53 -15.77 -8.45
C LEU A 208 8.14 -15.96 -9.84
N VAL A 209 9.36 -16.49 -9.94
CA VAL A 209 10.03 -16.79 -11.21
C VAL A 209 10.32 -18.29 -11.24
N VAL A 210 9.61 -19.00 -12.12
CA VAL A 210 9.83 -20.44 -12.34
C VAL A 210 10.76 -20.63 -13.52
N VAL A 211 11.89 -21.28 -13.30
CA VAL A 211 12.94 -21.45 -14.30
C VAL A 211 13.00 -22.90 -14.78
N ILE A 212 12.96 -23.08 -16.09
CA ILE A 212 13.28 -24.34 -16.78
C ILE A 212 14.36 -24.09 -17.82
N ASP A 213 15.11 -25.12 -18.16
CA ASP A 213 16.17 -25.13 -19.16
C ASP A 213 15.60 -25.56 -20.52
N ALA A 214 16.03 -24.93 -21.61
CA ALA A 214 15.69 -25.28 -22.98
C ALA A 214 15.98 -26.76 -23.33
N GLU A 215 17.02 -27.36 -22.75
CA GLU A 215 17.33 -28.81 -22.88
C GLU A 215 16.27 -29.68 -22.21
N HIS A 216 15.72 -29.20 -21.09
CA HIS A 216 14.77 -29.92 -20.25
C HIS A 216 13.33 -29.45 -20.49
N ARG A 217 13.03 -28.91 -21.68
CA ARG A 217 11.68 -28.44 -22.06
C ARG A 217 10.58 -29.51 -21.99
N GLY A 218 10.93 -30.79 -21.90
CA GLY A 218 9.99 -31.87 -21.62
C GLY A 218 9.32 -31.75 -20.24
N ASP A 219 9.99 -31.11 -19.27
CA ASP A 219 9.48 -30.93 -17.91
C ASP A 219 8.21 -30.08 -17.85
N ILE A 220 7.95 -29.25 -18.88
CA ILE A 220 6.70 -28.49 -19.05
C ILE A 220 5.47 -29.41 -19.02
N PHE A 221 5.63 -30.65 -19.51
CA PHE A 221 4.56 -31.64 -19.58
C PHE A 221 4.64 -32.68 -18.45
N ASP A 222 5.63 -32.58 -17.55
CA ASP A 222 5.74 -33.48 -16.41
C ASP A 222 4.78 -33.05 -15.30
N ASP A 223 3.75 -33.88 -15.06
CA ASP A 223 2.78 -33.68 -13.99
C ASP A 223 3.42 -33.60 -12.60
N LYS A 224 4.58 -34.23 -12.36
CA LYS A 224 5.31 -34.11 -11.09
C LYS A 224 5.88 -32.72 -10.90
N PHE A 225 6.51 -32.17 -11.93
CA PHE A 225 7.03 -30.80 -11.91
C PHE A 225 5.89 -29.80 -11.74
N LEU A 226 4.83 -29.90 -12.54
CA LEU A 226 3.68 -28.99 -12.46
C LEU A 226 2.97 -29.09 -11.11
N SER A 227 2.90 -30.27 -10.50
CA SER A 227 2.39 -30.45 -9.14
C SER A 227 3.24 -29.73 -8.09
N LEU A 228 4.57 -29.76 -8.20
CA LEU A 228 5.46 -29.01 -7.31
C LEU A 228 5.27 -27.50 -7.46
N VAL A 229 5.22 -27.00 -8.69
CA VAL A 229 4.97 -25.57 -8.96
C VAL A 229 3.61 -25.15 -8.40
N ARG A 230 2.59 -26.01 -8.56
CA ARG A 230 1.26 -25.77 -8.01
C ARG A 230 1.26 -25.64 -6.49
N GLU A 231 2.02 -26.49 -5.79
CA GLU A 231 2.11 -26.44 -4.34
C GLU A 231 2.73 -25.11 -3.87
N VAL A 232 3.86 -24.72 -4.46
CA VAL A 232 4.50 -23.43 -4.16
C VAL A 232 3.57 -22.25 -4.45
N CYS A 233 2.85 -22.27 -5.57
CA CYS A 233 1.91 -21.21 -5.93
C CYS A 233 0.71 -21.16 -4.99
N ARG A 234 0.21 -22.32 -4.53
CA ARG A 234 -0.88 -22.39 -3.54
C ARG A 234 -0.45 -21.77 -2.22
N GLU A 235 0.68 -22.18 -1.67
CA GLU A 235 1.19 -21.64 -0.41
C GLU A 235 1.49 -20.14 -0.52
N ALA A 236 2.03 -19.68 -1.66
CA ALA A 236 2.25 -18.26 -1.90
C ALA A 236 0.93 -17.47 -1.96
N ALA A 237 -0.12 -18.04 -2.53
CA ALA A 237 -1.45 -17.43 -2.56
C ALA A 237 -2.11 -17.38 -1.17
N GLU A 238 -1.93 -18.42 -0.35
CA GLU A 238 -2.36 -18.44 1.04
C GLU A 238 -1.64 -17.37 1.86
N ALA A 239 -0.31 -17.25 1.69
CA ALA A 239 0.48 -16.18 2.27
C ALA A 239 0.01 -14.79 1.77
N GLY A 240 -0.43 -14.70 0.51
CA GLY A 240 -0.96 -13.54 -0.19
C GLY A 240 -2.25 -12.95 0.38
N GLY A 241 -2.97 -13.68 1.24
CA GLY A 241 -4.14 -13.15 1.96
C GLY A 241 -5.28 -12.67 1.04
N GLY A 242 -5.45 -13.32 -0.11
CA GLY A 242 -6.49 -12.99 -1.11
C GLY A 242 -5.99 -12.14 -2.29
N VAL A 243 -4.75 -11.66 -2.28
CA VAL A 243 -4.09 -11.09 -3.46
C VAL A 243 -3.28 -12.17 -4.15
N LYS A 244 -3.45 -12.33 -5.47
CA LYS A 244 -2.70 -13.30 -6.26
C LYS A 244 -1.26 -12.82 -6.47
N PRO A 245 -0.24 -13.62 -6.11
CA PRO A 245 1.13 -13.36 -6.53
C PRO A 245 1.26 -13.44 -8.06
N VAL A 246 2.28 -12.81 -8.62
CA VAL A 246 2.57 -12.90 -10.06
C VAL A 246 3.58 -14.02 -10.30
N LEU A 247 3.30 -14.90 -11.26
CA LEU A 247 4.23 -15.95 -11.71
C LEU A 247 4.77 -15.63 -13.10
N LEU A 248 6.09 -15.50 -13.21
CA LEU A 248 6.81 -15.32 -14.47
C LEU A 248 7.54 -16.63 -14.84
N PRO A 249 7.09 -17.32 -15.90
CA PRO A 249 7.81 -18.48 -16.42
C PRO A 249 9.03 -18.01 -17.22
N VAL A 250 10.18 -18.67 -17.00
CA VAL A 250 11.42 -18.38 -17.71
C VAL A 250 12.03 -19.67 -18.25
N VAL A 251 12.34 -19.67 -19.54
CA VAL A 251 13.10 -20.72 -20.23
C VAL A 251 14.54 -20.22 -20.39
N SER A 252 15.46 -20.77 -19.62
CA SER A 252 16.89 -20.47 -19.67
C SER A 252 17.58 -21.20 -20.83
N LYS A 253 18.81 -20.77 -21.15
CA LYS A 253 19.66 -21.33 -22.22
C LYS A 253 18.97 -21.33 -23.59
N ASP A 254 18.34 -20.21 -23.94
CA ASP A 254 17.61 -20.09 -25.20
C ASP A 254 18.48 -20.22 -26.46
N ASP A 255 19.80 -20.18 -26.30
CA ASP A 255 20.82 -20.47 -27.31
C ASP A 255 20.78 -21.93 -27.81
N LEU A 256 20.19 -22.84 -27.03
CA LEU A 256 20.05 -24.24 -27.40
C LEU A 256 18.84 -24.51 -28.34
N PHE A 257 17.98 -23.52 -28.56
CA PHE A 257 16.91 -23.65 -29.54
C PHE A 257 17.43 -23.56 -30.97
N ARG A 258 16.94 -24.46 -31.84
CA ARG A 258 17.32 -24.51 -33.25
C ARG A 258 16.69 -23.38 -34.08
N SER A 259 15.57 -22.82 -33.62
CA SER A 259 14.88 -21.72 -34.28
C SER A 259 14.07 -20.88 -33.30
N GLU A 260 13.80 -19.63 -33.67
CA GLU A 260 12.95 -18.73 -32.90
C GLU A 260 11.50 -19.25 -32.78
N GLN A 261 11.00 -19.93 -33.83
CA GLN A 261 9.67 -20.54 -33.82
C GLN A 261 9.55 -21.66 -32.79
N ASP A 262 10.59 -22.49 -32.62
CA ASP A 262 10.61 -23.54 -31.60
C ASP A 262 10.59 -22.93 -30.19
N CYS A 263 11.42 -21.91 -29.97
CA CYS A 263 11.45 -21.15 -28.73
C CYS A 263 10.07 -20.54 -28.39
N GLN A 264 9.42 -19.87 -29.35
CA GLN A 264 8.10 -19.27 -29.15
C GLN A 264 7.05 -20.31 -28.80
N ARG A 265 7.03 -21.47 -29.49
CA ARG A 265 6.10 -22.57 -29.18
C ARG A 265 6.29 -23.09 -27.77
N VAL A 266 7.54 -23.31 -27.34
CA VAL A 266 7.86 -23.80 -26.00
C VAL A 266 7.42 -22.80 -24.94
N CYS A 267 7.70 -21.51 -25.13
CA CYS A 267 7.26 -20.45 -24.24
C CYS A 267 5.72 -20.40 -24.14
N SER A 268 5.00 -20.43 -25.26
CA SER A 268 3.53 -20.44 -25.27
C SER A 268 2.97 -21.66 -24.55
N HIS A 269 3.48 -22.86 -24.83
CA HIS A 269 3.06 -24.08 -24.12
C HIS A 269 3.33 -23.99 -22.62
N PHE A 270 4.47 -23.43 -22.21
CA PHE A 270 4.78 -23.31 -20.78
C PHE A 270 3.79 -22.39 -20.06
N SER A 271 3.48 -21.23 -20.63
CA SER A 271 2.45 -20.33 -20.10
C SER A 271 1.08 -20.98 -20.07
N ASP A 272 0.67 -21.68 -21.13
CA ASP A 272 -0.64 -22.34 -21.20
C ASP A 272 -0.79 -23.43 -20.13
N GLU A 273 0.21 -24.29 -19.95
CA GLU A 273 0.16 -25.37 -18.95
C GLU A 273 0.17 -24.81 -17.53
N LEU A 274 0.97 -23.78 -17.25
CA LEU A 274 0.94 -23.10 -15.96
C LEU A 274 -0.39 -22.39 -15.72
N GLN A 275 -0.95 -21.70 -16.71
CA GLN A 275 -2.25 -21.04 -16.59
C GLN A 275 -3.35 -22.05 -16.24
N LYS A 276 -3.34 -23.23 -16.88
CA LYS A 276 -4.29 -24.32 -16.58
C LYS A 276 -4.10 -24.88 -15.17
N LYS A 277 -2.86 -25.13 -14.74
CA LYS A 277 -2.57 -25.84 -13.48
C LYS A 277 -2.58 -24.94 -12.25
N VAL A 278 -2.15 -23.68 -12.39
CA VAL A 278 -1.89 -22.78 -11.26
C VAL A 278 -2.54 -21.40 -11.36
N GLY A 279 -3.20 -21.05 -12.48
CA GLY A 279 -3.83 -19.73 -12.68
C GLY A 279 -4.96 -19.37 -11.69
N LEU A 280 -5.45 -20.34 -10.92
CA LEU A 280 -6.37 -20.08 -9.80
C LEU A 280 -5.67 -19.42 -8.60
N PHE A 281 -4.37 -19.68 -8.40
CA PHE A 281 -3.59 -19.22 -7.25
C PHE A 281 -2.78 -17.95 -7.55
N VAL A 282 -2.28 -17.84 -8.78
CA VAL A 282 -1.33 -16.78 -9.20
C VAL A 282 -1.76 -16.17 -10.53
N ASP A 283 -1.26 -14.97 -10.81
CA ASP A 283 -1.39 -14.32 -12.11
C ASP A 283 -0.18 -14.70 -12.98
N VAL A 284 -0.39 -15.62 -13.92
CA VAL A 284 0.68 -16.12 -14.81
C VAL A 284 0.95 -15.12 -15.92
N GLN A 285 2.23 -14.78 -16.12
CA GLN A 285 2.70 -13.95 -17.23
C GLN A 285 3.10 -14.81 -18.43
N ASP A 286 3.24 -14.17 -19.59
CA ASP A 286 3.83 -14.80 -20.77
C ASP A 286 5.28 -15.21 -20.47
N ALA A 287 5.62 -16.44 -20.85
CA ALA A 287 6.94 -17.01 -20.63
C ALA A 287 8.00 -16.24 -21.42
N LEU A 288 9.16 -16.05 -20.80
CA LEU A 288 10.32 -15.44 -21.43
C LEU A 288 11.40 -16.47 -21.69
N SER A 289 12.05 -16.37 -22.85
CA SER A 289 13.29 -17.07 -23.11
C SER A 289 14.48 -16.17 -22.79
N VAL A 290 15.49 -16.74 -22.13
CA VAL A 290 16.69 -16.02 -21.71
C VAL A 290 17.95 -16.85 -21.95
N SER A 291 18.89 -16.29 -22.70
CA SER A 291 20.27 -16.77 -22.79
C SER A 291 21.26 -15.78 -22.16
N HIS A 292 22.23 -16.32 -21.41
CA HIS A 292 23.38 -15.59 -20.88
C HIS A 292 24.46 -15.37 -21.95
N GLU A 293 24.57 -16.30 -22.89
CA GLU A 293 25.65 -16.32 -23.90
C GLU A 293 25.36 -15.40 -25.09
N LYS A 294 24.10 -15.20 -25.46
CA LYS A 294 23.73 -14.33 -26.58
C LYS A 294 23.94 -12.86 -26.25
N THR A 295 24.96 -12.27 -26.87
CA THR A 295 25.19 -10.83 -26.87
C THR A 295 24.86 -10.21 -28.22
N ASP A 296 24.39 -8.96 -28.21
CA ASP A 296 24.29 -8.14 -29.43
C ASP A 296 25.67 -7.61 -29.87
N GLU A 297 25.71 -6.89 -30.99
CA GLU A 297 26.93 -6.29 -31.54
C GLU A 297 27.65 -5.33 -30.57
N ARG A 298 26.97 -4.88 -29.52
CA ARG A 298 27.51 -3.99 -28.49
C ARG A 298 27.96 -4.75 -27.23
N GLY A 299 27.94 -6.08 -27.26
CA GLY A 299 28.24 -6.92 -26.10
C GLY A 299 27.15 -6.93 -25.04
N MET A 300 25.97 -6.36 -25.32
CA MET A 300 24.84 -6.33 -24.38
C MET A 300 24.05 -7.63 -24.48
N ARG A 301 23.39 -8.04 -23.40
CA ARG A 301 22.54 -9.24 -23.35
C ARG A 301 21.07 -8.85 -23.48
N PRO A 302 20.49 -8.80 -24.70
CA PRO A 302 19.15 -8.25 -24.92
C PRO A 302 18.05 -9.05 -24.21
N SER A 303 18.21 -10.37 -24.11
CA SER A 303 17.33 -11.30 -23.40
C SER A 303 17.28 -11.02 -21.89
N VAL A 304 18.44 -10.85 -21.26
CA VAL A 304 18.55 -10.52 -19.83
C VAL A 304 17.96 -9.13 -19.56
N LYS A 305 18.27 -8.14 -20.40
CA LYS A 305 17.68 -6.81 -20.32
C LYS A 305 16.15 -6.87 -20.43
N ARG A 306 15.61 -7.72 -21.31
CA ARG A 306 14.17 -7.97 -21.43
C ARG A 306 13.58 -8.60 -20.17
N LEU A 307 14.28 -9.55 -19.53
CA LEU A 307 13.87 -10.12 -18.24
C LEU A 307 13.80 -9.02 -17.16
N ASN A 308 14.86 -8.23 -16.99
CA ASN A 308 14.90 -7.14 -16.01
C ASN A 308 13.77 -6.12 -16.25
N ASN A 309 13.56 -5.70 -17.50
CA ASN A 309 12.47 -4.80 -17.87
C ASN A 309 11.08 -5.40 -17.59
N THR A 310 10.92 -6.72 -17.77
CA THR A 310 9.66 -7.40 -17.49
C THR A 310 9.38 -7.48 -15.99
N LEU A 311 10.40 -7.78 -15.18
CA LEU A 311 10.30 -7.75 -13.72
C LEU A 311 9.94 -6.34 -13.20
N ALA A 312 10.61 -5.31 -13.73
CA ALA A 312 10.30 -3.90 -13.45
C ALA A 312 8.85 -3.55 -13.80
N ARG A 313 8.38 -4.00 -14.98
CA ARG A 313 7.00 -3.79 -15.44
C ARG A 313 5.98 -4.47 -14.52
N ILE A 314 6.22 -5.72 -14.13
CA ILE A 314 5.37 -6.47 -13.19
C ILE A 314 5.27 -5.70 -11.86
N CYS A 315 6.41 -5.33 -11.29
CA CYS A 315 6.47 -4.55 -10.05
C CYS A 315 5.71 -3.21 -10.18
N THR A 316 5.87 -2.51 -11.30
CA THR A 316 5.14 -1.27 -11.60
C THR A 316 3.62 -1.48 -11.72
N GLN A 317 3.18 -2.60 -12.29
CA GLN A 317 1.77 -2.94 -12.39
C GLN A 317 1.16 -3.26 -11.01
N GLN A 318 1.90 -3.97 -10.15
CA GLN A 318 1.46 -4.25 -8.78
C GLN A 318 1.21 -2.97 -7.98
N LEU A 319 2.02 -1.93 -8.18
CA LEU A 319 1.83 -0.61 -7.55
C LEU A 319 0.51 0.09 -7.94
N LYS A 320 -0.08 -0.30 -9.06
CA LYS A 320 -1.39 0.22 -9.53
C LYS A 320 -2.56 -0.63 -9.03
N SER A 321 -2.30 -1.75 -8.34
CA SER A 321 -3.35 -2.64 -7.86
C SER A 321 -4.13 -1.99 -6.71
N GLU A 322 -5.46 -2.10 -6.74
CA GLU A 322 -6.31 -1.51 -5.70
C GLU A 322 -6.05 -2.09 -4.30
N PRO A 323 -5.77 -3.40 -4.11
CA PRO A 323 -5.38 -3.92 -2.80
C PRO A 323 -4.12 -3.26 -2.23
N LEU A 324 -3.09 -3.03 -3.07
CA LEU A 324 -1.87 -2.36 -2.65
C LEU A 324 -2.14 -0.89 -2.31
N LEU A 325 -2.85 -0.17 -3.18
CA LEU A 325 -3.21 1.24 -2.94
C LEU A 325 -4.06 1.41 -1.66
N ALA A 326 -5.00 0.50 -1.42
CA ALA A 326 -5.80 0.49 -0.19
C ALA A 326 -4.91 0.29 1.04
N LYS A 327 -3.92 -0.61 0.98
CA LYS A 327 -2.99 -0.84 2.09
C LYS A 327 -2.07 0.35 2.33
N VAL A 328 -1.55 0.97 1.27
CA VAL A 328 -0.75 2.20 1.36
C VAL A 328 -1.54 3.33 2.03
N LYS A 329 -2.80 3.54 1.62
CA LYS A 329 -3.69 4.55 2.24
C LYS A 329 -3.90 4.26 3.73
N GLU A 330 -4.16 3.01 4.09
CA GLU A 330 -4.34 2.60 5.50
C GLU A 330 -3.09 2.92 6.34
N ILE A 331 -1.90 2.57 5.86
CA ILE A 331 -0.64 2.86 6.56
C ILE A 331 -0.47 4.37 6.77
N ILE A 332 -0.68 5.17 5.73
CA ILE A 332 -0.57 6.64 5.81
C ILE A 332 -1.63 7.21 6.77
N GLU A 333 -2.87 6.73 6.72
CA GLU A 333 -3.94 7.16 7.63
C GLU A 333 -3.59 6.88 9.10
N ASP A 334 -3.09 5.68 9.40
CA ASP A 334 -2.73 5.28 10.76
C ASP A 334 -1.53 6.08 11.30
N ASP A 335 -0.51 6.30 10.48
CA ASP A 335 0.68 7.06 10.87
C ASP A 335 0.37 8.55 10.99
N LEU A 336 -0.41 9.12 10.07
CA LEU A 336 -0.86 10.51 10.16
C LEU A 336 -1.66 10.74 11.45
N MET A 337 -2.60 9.85 11.79
CA MET A 337 -3.37 9.94 13.03
C MET A 337 -2.43 9.96 14.25
N ARG A 338 -1.46 9.04 14.30
CA ARG A 338 -0.47 8.97 15.40
C ARG A 338 0.32 10.26 15.54
N HIS A 339 0.80 10.82 14.43
CA HIS A 339 1.57 12.07 14.44
C HIS A 339 0.73 13.28 14.85
N LEU A 340 -0.51 13.39 14.37
CA LEU A 340 -1.39 14.50 14.74
C LEU A 340 -1.81 14.44 16.21
N GLN A 341 -2.01 13.24 16.78
CA GLN A 341 -2.22 13.08 18.23
C GLN A 341 -0.99 13.50 19.04
N GLU A 342 0.22 13.27 18.53
CA GLU A 342 1.44 13.72 19.18
C GLU A 342 1.58 15.26 19.14
N TRP A 343 1.20 15.88 18.02
CA TRP A 343 1.12 17.35 17.92
C TRP A 343 0.13 17.98 18.90
N GLU A 344 -1.02 17.33 19.10
CA GLU A 344 -2.00 17.78 20.11
C GLU A 344 -1.39 17.76 21.51
N LYS A 345 -0.69 16.69 21.89
CA LYS A 345 -0.02 16.61 23.21
C LYS A 345 1.03 17.70 23.39
N GLN A 346 1.66 18.13 22.31
CA GLN A 346 2.64 19.23 22.30
C GLN A 346 1.99 20.62 22.27
N GLY A 347 0.65 20.71 22.20
CA GLY A 347 -0.10 21.96 22.22
C GLY A 347 -0.01 22.76 20.92
N LEU A 348 0.30 22.10 19.79
CA LEU A 348 0.57 22.77 18.51
C LEU A 348 -0.70 23.25 17.78
N ASP A 349 -1.86 22.62 17.99
CA ASP A 349 -3.16 23.03 17.42
C ASP A 349 -4.31 22.46 18.28
N SER A 350 -5.51 23.02 18.12
CA SER A 350 -6.73 22.50 18.75
C SER A 350 -7.07 21.09 18.23
N SER A 351 -7.40 20.18 19.15
CA SER A 351 -7.81 18.79 18.86
C SER A 351 -8.82 18.70 17.71
N HIS A 352 -9.86 19.56 17.75
CA HIS A 352 -10.91 19.58 16.75
C HIS A 352 -10.43 19.98 15.35
N ALA A 353 -9.43 20.87 15.23
CA ALA A 353 -8.88 21.26 13.94
C ALA A 353 -8.08 20.11 13.31
N LEU A 354 -7.22 19.46 14.10
CA LEU A 354 -6.41 18.32 13.65
C LEU A 354 -7.28 17.13 13.23
N VAL A 355 -8.30 16.81 14.03
CA VAL A 355 -9.29 15.76 13.70
C VAL A 355 -9.98 16.04 12.36
N ARG A 356 -10.39 17.29 12.09
CA ARG A 356 -11.05 17.63 10.83
C ARG A 356 -10.13 17.47 9.62
N ARG A 357 -8.90 17.98 9.71
CA ARG A 357 -7.91 17.85 8.64
C ARG A 357 -7.61 16.39 8.35
N PHE A 358 -7.44 15.58 9.40
CA PHE A 358 -7.28 14.14 9.27
C PHE A 358 -8.45 13.49 8.50
N LEU A 359 -9.69 13.79 8.87
CA LEU A 359 -10.87 13.23 8.20
C LEU A 359 -10.97 13.66 6.73
N TRP A 360 -10.53 14.87 6.38
CA TRP A 360 -10.46 15.31 4.98
C TRP A 360 -9.38 14.58 4.20
N VAL A 361 -8.23 14.26 4.79
CA VAL A 361 -7.21 13.40 4.16
C VAL A 361 -7.77 12.00 3.89
N VAL A 362 -8.40 11.38 4.90
CA VAL A 362 -9.04 10.05 4.75
C VAL A 362 -10.10 10.06 3.64
N ALA A 363 -10.92 11.10 3.57
CA ALA A 363 -11.89 11.26 2.49
C ALA A 363 -11.20 11.44 1.13
N GLY A 364 -10.14 12.26 1.06
CA GLY A 364 -9.34 12.48 -0.13
C GLY A 364 -8.73 11.20 -0.69
N HIS A 365 -8.18 10.33 0.16
CA HIS A 365 -7.68 9.00 -0.22
C HIS A 365 -8.73 8.11 -0.89
N ARG A 366 -10.01 8.33 -0.57
CA ARG A 366 -11.15 7.60 -1.13
C ARG A 366 -11.87 8.36 -2.24
N ARG A 367 -11.34 9.50 -2.69
CA ARG A 367 -11.98 10.40 -3.66
C ARG A 367 -13.36 10.86 -3.20
N LEU A 368 -13.51 11.03 -1.90
CA LEU A 368 -14.71 11.51 -1.25
C LEU A 368 -14.46 12.92 -0.73
N ARG A 369 -15.55 13.67 -0.60
CA ARG A 369 -15.57 14.94 0.10
C ARG A 369 -16.56 14.86 1.25
N ILE A 370 -16.33 15.67 2.28
CA ILE A 370 -17.19 15.73 3.47
C ILE A 370 -17.74 17.15 3.57
N ARG A 371 -19.07 17.28 3.62
CA ARG A 371 -19.74 18.57 3.84
C ARG A 371 -20.22 18.71 5.29
N ASN A 372 -20.31 19.94 5.77
CA ASN A 372 -20.91 20.32 7.06
C ASN A 372 -20.30 19.62 8.27
N LEU A 373 -19.06 19.10 8.17
CA LEU A 373 -18.38 18.43 9.28
C LEU A 373 -18.25 19.37 10.49
N PHE A 374 -17.89 20.63 10.24
CA PHE A 374 -17.79 21.67 11.27
C PHE A 374 -19.14 21.96 11.92
N GLU A 375 -20.19 22.16 11.13
CA GLU A 375 -21.52 22.55 11.62
C GLU A 375 -22.21 21.41 12.39
N LYS A 376 -22.05 20.17 11.92
CA LYS A 376 -22.74 18.99 12.49
C LYS A 376 -21.94 18.34 13.62
N ARG A 377 -20.62 18.45 13.61
CA ARG A 377 -19.71 17.83 14.59
C ARG A 377 -18.62 18.81 15.05
N PRO A 378 -18.98 19.98 15.63
CA PRO A 378 -18.01 21.03 15.99
C PRO A 378 -17.01 20.58 17.05
N THR A 379 -17.42 19.69 17.95
CA THR A 379 -16.63 19.19 19.08
C THR A 379 -16.10 17.76 18.86
N LEU A 380 -15.89 17.34 17.60
CA LEU A 380 -15.38 16.00 17.31
C LEU A 380 -13.94 15.84 17.81
N LEU A 381 -13.71 14.86 18.68
CA LEU A 381 -12.41 14.47 19.19
C LEU A 381 -11.98 13.14 18.57
N TRP A 382 -10.71 12.75 18.76
CA TRP A 382 -10.13 11.51 18.22
C TRP A 382 -10.97 10.26 18.53
N ASP A 383 -11.43 10.11 19.77
CA ASP A 383 -12.25 8.97 20.20
C ASP A 383 -13.58 8.86 19.45
N GLY A 384 -14.08 9.97 18.91
CA GLY A 384 -15.32 10.03 18.11
C GLY A 384 -15.13 9.80 16.62
N THR A 385 -13.89 9.69 16.12
CA THR A 385 -13.60 9.64 14.68
C THR A 385 -13.90 8.30 14.02
N ALA A 386 -13.83 7.19 14.78
CA ALA A 386 -13.96 5.83 14.24
C ALA A 386 -15.26 5.62 13.44
N GLY A 387 -16.39 6.14 13.95
CA GLY A 387 -17.69 6.04 13.26
C GLY A 387 -17.74 6.83 11.94
N VAL A 388 -17.03 7.96 11.87
CA VAL A 388 -16.94 8.79 10.65
C VAL A 388 -16.03 8.10 9.63
N ILE A 389 -14.86 7.61 10.04
CA ILE A 389 -13.94 6.84 9.19
C ILE A 389 -14.65 5.62 8.61
N ALA A 390 -15.38 4.86 9.44
CA ALA A 390 -16.16 3.70 8.98
C ALA A 390 -17.25 4.08 7.97
N ARG A 391 -17.77 5.31 8.02
CA ARG A 391 -18.73 5.82 7.02
C ARG A 391 -18.03 6.23 5.72
N ILE A 392 -16.87 6.89 5.80
CA ILE A 392 -16.03 7.24 4.64
C ILE A 392 -15.57 5.96 3.92
N LYS A 393 -15.09 4.96 4.68
CA LYS A 393 -14.63 3.68 4.14
C LYS A 393 -15.74 2.87 3.44
N ARG A 394 -17.00 3.06 3.84
CA ARG A 394 -18.19 2.46 3.18
C ARG A 394 -18.60 3.16 1.89
N GLY A 395 -18.10 4.38 1.63
CA GLY A 395 -18.46 5.17 0.46
C GLY A 395 -19.80 5.91 0.59
N PRO A 396 -20.23 6.62 -0.46
CA PRO A 396 -21.48 7.36 -0.46
C PRO A 396 -22.65 6.37 -0.38
N GLY A 397 -23.49 6.50 0.66
CA GLY A 397 -24.73 5.75 0.75
C GLY A 397 -25.75 6.36 -0.21
N HIS A 398 -26.02 5.68 -1.34
CA HIS A 398 -27.10 5.88 -2.32
C HIS A 398 -27.56 7.29 -2.78
N ALA A 399 -26.98 8.39 -2.30
CA ALA A 399 -27.28 9.73 -2.78
C ALA A 399 -26.09 10.25 -3.60
N MET A 400 -26.24 10.22 -4.93
CA MET A 400 -25.40 11.03 -5.83
C MET A 400 -25.58 12.49 -5.42
N LEU A 401 -24.52 13.11 -4.88
CA LEU A 401 -24.48 14.54 -4.66
C LEU A 401 -23.48 15.14 -5.65
N GLU A 402 -23.97 16.09 -6.43
CA GLU A 402 -23.25 16.79 -7.49
C GLU A 402 -22.01 17.54 -6.97
N SER A 403 -20.99 17.60 -7.83
CA SER A 403 -19.78 18.38 -7.59
C SER A 403 -20.09 19.87 -7.60
N THR A 404 -20.19 20.49 -6.44
CA THR A 404 -20.27 21.95 -6.31
C THR A 404 -19.02 22.51 -5.63
N HIS A 405 -18.76 23.81 -5.72
CA HIS A 405 -17.62 24.43 -5.04
C HIS A 405 -17.75 24.45 -3.49
N ALA A 406 -18.89 24.02 -2.94
CA ALA A 406 -19.22 24.03 -1.51
C ALA A 406 -18.63 22.85 -0.68
N TRP A 407 -17.93 21.91 -1.32
CA TRP A 407 -17.35 20.72 -0.69
C TRP A 407 -16.08 21.00 0.14
N HIS A 408 -15.62 22.26 0.18
CA HIS A 408 -14.55 22.75 1.05
C HIS A 408 -15.10 23.81 2.02
N SER A 409 -15.86 23.39 3.01
CA SER A 409 -16.22 24.27 4.14
C SER A 409 -15.09 24.29 5.18
N ASP A 410 -13.90 24.78 4.79
CA ASP A 410 -13.07 25.50 5.77
C ASP A 410 -13.40 27.00 5.60
N PRO A 411 -14.08 27.64 6.57
CA PRO A 411 -14.36 29.07 6.54
C PRO A 411 -13.11 29.96 6.45
N ARG A 412 -11.91 29.40 6.63
CA ARG A 412 -10.63 30.11 6.41
C ARG A 412 -10.22 30.15 4.94
N ARG A 413 -10.67 29.19 4.10
CA ARG A 413 -10.38 29.18 2.66
C ARG A 413 -11.20 30.23 1.88
N THR A 414 -12.41 30.56 2.35
CA THR A 414 -13.31 31.53 1.70
C THR A 414 -12.84 32.98 1.80
N LYS A 415 -11.90 33.31 2.70
CA LYS A 415 -11.41 34.69 2.86
C LYS A 415 -10.35 35.13 1.86
N SER A 416 -9.75 34.21 1.08
CA SER A 416 -8.62 34.54 0.20
C SER A 416 -8.96 34.71 -1.29
N SER A 417 -10.14 34.30 -1.72
CA SER A 417 -10.50 34.26 -3.15
C SER A 417 -11.52 35.31 -3.60
N GLN A 418 -11.73 36.38 -2.82
CA GLN A 418 -12.68 37.45 -3.15
C GLN A 418 -12.07 38.85 -3.26
N SER A 419 -10.74 39.01 -3.35
CA SER A 419 -10.12 40.36 -3.40
C SER A 419 -9.31 40.70 -4.64
N LEU A 420 -9.38 39.92 -5.72
CA LEU A 420 -8.68 40.26 -6.97
C LEU A 420 -9.53 39.81 -8.17
N ASP A 421 -10.61 40.55 -8.45
CA ASP A 421 -11.10 40.82 -9.80
C ASP A 421 -12.37 41.67 -9.70
N SER A 422 -12.16 42.97 -9.46
CA SER A 422 -13.16 43.98 -9.73
C SER A 422 -12.47 45.32 -10.03
N THR A 423 -11.89 45.42 -11.22
CA THR A 423 -11.82 46.71 -11.91
C THR A 423 -12.24 46.51 -13.36
N ASP A 424 -13.56 46.55 -13.56
CA ASP A 424 -14.15 47.05 -14.80
C ASP A 424 -13.76 48.53 -14.96
N VAL A 425 -13.02 48.84 -16.02
CA VAL A 425 -13.13 50.15 -16.68
C VAL A 425 -13.24 49.91 -18.17
N SER A 426 -14.47 50.00 -18.65
CA SER A 426 -14.78 50.12 -20.07
C SER A 426 -14.65 51.57 -20.54
N SER A 427 -14.32 51.70 -21.84
CA SER A 427 -14.50 52.83 -22.75
C SER A 427 -13.39 53.89 -22.86
N SER A 428 -12.69 53.89 -24.00
CA SER A 428 -13.00 54.76 -25.15
C SER A 428 -11.90 54.62 -26.21
N GLY A 429 -12.30 54.46 -27.47
CA GLY A 429 -11.38 54.34 -28.60
C GLY A 429 -10.88 55.70 -29.09
N MET A 430 -9.77 55.69 -29.83
CA MET A 430 -9.68 56.28 -31.17
C MET A 430 -8.29 56.03 -31.79
N ALA A 431 -8.30 56.09 -33.12
CA ALA A 431 -7.22 55.87 -34.06
C ALA A 431 -5.94 56.70 -33.82
N GLY A 432 -4.82 56.25 -34.39
CA GLY A 432 -3.66 57.10 -34.60
C GLY A 432 -2.42 56.36 -35.07
N ALA A 433 -2.03 56.60 -36.31
CA ALA A 433 -0.93 55.97 -37.00
C ALA A 433 0.46 56.54 -36.62
N SER A 434 1.47 55.82 -37.13
CA SER A 434 2.75 56.31 -37.66
C SER A 434 3.93 56.65 -36.75
N SER A 435 5.09 56.06 -37.12
CA SER A 435 6.47 56.60 -37.12
C SER A 435 7.11 56.94 -35.77
N GLN A 436 8.41 56.75 -35.48
CA GLN A 436 9.63 56.63 -36.28
C GLN A 436 10.79 56.25 -35.32
N GLN A 437 11.84 55.58 -35.85
CA GLN A 437 13.28 55.74 -35.54
C GLN A 437 13.78 55.57 -34.08
N SER A 438 14.99 55.09 -33.76
CA SER A 438 16.18 54.49 -34.40
C SER A 438 17.27 54.48 -33.31
N LEU A 439 18.40 53.78 -33.58
CA LEU A 439 19.74 53.89 -32.93
C LEU A 439 20.01 52.84 -31.84
N THR A 440 20.79 51.78 -32.14
CA THR A 440 22.29 51.65 -32.07
C THR A 440 22.79 51.77 -30.63
N ASP A 441 23.74 51.01 -30.08
CA ASP A 441 24.76 50.08 -30.56
C ASP A 441 25.29 49.32 -29.30
N SER A 442 25.92 48.15 -29.52
CA SER A 442 27.12 47.58 -28.85
C SER A 442 27.26 47.61 -27.31
N ASP A 443 27.69 46.55 -26.60
CA ASP A 443 28.60 45.42 -26.92
C ASP A 443 28.05 44.05 -26.52
#